data_AF-A0A7D7QIA0-F1
#
_entry.id   AF-A0A7D7QIA0-F1
#
_cell.length_a   1.000
_cell.length_b   1.000
_cell.length_c   1.000
_cell.angle_alpha   90.00
_cell.angle_beta   90.00
_cell.angle_gamma   90.00
#
_symmetry.space_group_name_H-M   'P 1'
#
loop_
_entity.id
_entity.type
_entity.pdbx_description
1 polymer ?
#
loop_
_entity_poly.entity_id
_entity_poly.type
_entity_poly.pdbx_seq_one_letter_code
_entity_poly.pdbx_strand_id
1 'polypeptide(L)'
;MTSNRPQRPQPPSRPNRSSGGGSSPELAPKPYEFVSFPKERPNLQRPIGHHKYFSDRLHGTLYLTLKVQTSLHVSTGVVFMGSDIGNNRIPLIKTMVQGIDQKLSIQGSSLKGCIRSVYEAITNSTLAVITNKYRSQIPTERLPCRNKEQLCPASRVFGALDWQGLLDFSDAKCENMGFSTGFMPSLYRPRPDESNAYLIQGRVAGRKFYYNTIRAIDKGQNSGIPVQQAGREYIFKTKLNFKNLLPEELGTLLIVLGQDSKCPIALKVGGGKPIGMGTMTVNIDKIARSQSLQKRYSAYQLNEFDELMGDALQQFMQTQIKAAYSRLIQQPQLDELKAVLRYPSDREPPSGMY
;
A
#
# COMPACT_ATOMS: atom_id res chain seq x y z
N MET A 1 15.83 52.89 26.73
CA MET A 1 14.45 52.60 27.18
C MET A 1 13.56 53.04 26.02
N THR A 2 12.76 52.22 25.33
CA THR A 2 11.96 51.05 25.67
C THR A 2 11.87 50.11 24.45
N SER A 3 12.06 48.81 24.65
CA SER A 3 11.95 47.78 23.61
C SER A 3 10.54 47.16 23.63
N ASN A 4 9.63 47.70 22.81
CA ASN A 4 8.30 47.12 22.61
C ASN A 4 8.38 45.88 21.72
N ARG A 5 8.28 44.68 22.33
CA ARG A 5 7.95 43.44 21.61
C ARG A 5 6.42 43.33 21.48
N PRO A 6 5.87 43.09 20.27
CA PRO A 6 4.43 42.89 20.12
C PRO A 6 3.97 41.58 20.77
N GLN A 7 2.90 41.65 21.58
CA GLN A 7 2.29 40.49 22.23
C GLN A 7 1.59 39.59 21.21
N ARG A 8 1.75 38.28 21.39
CA ARG A 8 1.10 37.24 20.59
C ARG A 8 -0.39 37.19 20.95
N PRO A 9 -1.33 37.11 19.98
CA PRO A 9 -2.75 37.06 20.28
C PRO A 9 -3.11 35.81 21.10
N GLN A 10 -3.87 35.99 22.18
CA GLN A 10 -4.44 34.87 22.92
C GLN A 10 -5.57 34.23 22.11
N PRO A 11 -5.71 32.89 22.12
CA PRO A 11 -6.84 32.22 21.49
C PRO A 11 -8.14 32.57 22.23
N PRO A 12 -9.29 32.67 21.52
CA PRO A 12 -10.57 32.99 22.14
C PRO A 12 -10.96 31.91 23.15
N SER A 13 -11.53 32.36 24.27
CA SER A 13 -12.06 31.52 25.34
C SER A 13 -13.16 30.58 24.80
N ARG A 14 -13.05 29.29 25.14
CA ARG A 14 -14.06 28.28 24.78
C ARG A 14 -15.39 28.62 25.49
N PRO A 15 -16.53 28.65 24.79
CA PRO A 15 -17.82 28.77 25.45
C PRO A 15 -18.09 27.53 26.31
N ASN A 16 -18.56 27.75 27.54
CA ASN A 16 -19.03 26.71 28.47
C ASN A 16 -20.12 25.87 27.79
N ARG A 17 -19.88 24.57 27.61
CA ARG A 17 -20.93 23.63 27.23
C ARG A 17 -21.71 23.23 28.48
N SER A 18 -22.94 23.70 28.57
CA SER A 18 -23.98 23.19 29.46
C SER A 18 -24.11 21.67 29.29
N SER A 19 -24.06 20.95 30.41
CA SER A 19 -24.30 19.52 30.53
C SER A 19 -25.77 19.19 30.25
N GLY A 20 -26.11 19.04 28.98
CA GLY A 20 -27.37 18.44 28.54
C GLY A 20 -27.17 16.95 28.31
N GLY A 21 -27.87 16.12 29.08
CA GLY A 21 -27.96 14.68 28.85
C GLY A 21 -28.57 14.40 27.49
N GLY A 22 -27.80 13.73 26.63
CA GLY A 22 -28.24 13.28 25.32
C GLY A 22 -27.44 12.04 24.98
N SER A 23 -28.15 10.97 24.62
CA SER A 23 -27.63 9.70 24.14
C SER A 23 -26.39 9.88 23.27
N SER A 24 -25.29 9.21 23.65
CA SER A 24 -24.08 9.13 22.83
C SER A 24 -24.48 8.68 21.42
N PRO A 25 -24.31 9.50 20.36
CA PRO A 25 -24.57 9.03 19.02
C PRO A 25 -23.67 7.83 18.78
N GLU A 26 -24.26 6.69 18.41
CA GLU A 26 -23.57 5.45 18.11
C GLU A 26 -22.45 5.77 17.10
N LEU A 27 -21.20 5.73 17.57
CA LEU A 27 -20.05 6.14 16.77
C LEU A 27 -19.96 5.19 15.57
N ALA A 28 -20.13 5.73 14.36
CA ALA A 28 -20.04 4.94 13.13
C ALA A 28 -18.76 4.07 13.15
N PRO A 29 -18.87 2.78 12.75
CA PRO A 29 -17.77 1.84 12.82
C PRO A 29 -16.57 2.37 12.01
N LYS A 30 -15.36 2.19 12.53
CA LYS A 30 -14.16 2.69 11.88
C LYS A 30 -13.91 1.92 10.58
N PRO A 31 -13.52 2.59 9.47
CA PRO A 31 -13.29 1.95 8.17
C PRO A 31 -11.97 1.18 8.08
N TYR A 32 -11.46 0.69 9.20
CA TYR A 32 -10.16 0.03 9.30
C TYR A 32 -10.13 -0.96 10.44
N GLU A 33 -9.15 -1.86 10.39
CA GLU A 33 -8.79 -2.73 11.50
C GLU A 33 -7.27 -2.86 11.60
N PHE A 34 -6.78 -3.37 12.73
CA PHE A 34 -5.38 -3.68 12.95
C PHE A 34 -5.09 -5.16 12.72
N VAL A 35 -4.01 -5.43 11.99
CA VAL A 35 -3.36 -6.74 11.99
C VAL A 35 -2.33 -6.74 13.11
N SER A 36 -2.47 -7.66 14.05
CA SER A 36 -1.63 -7.82 15.22
C SER A 36 -0.18 -8.12 14.84
N PHE A 37 0.74 -7.83 15.77
CA PHE A 37 2.12 -8.30 15.62
C PHE A 37 2.21 -9.78 16.04
N PRO A 38 2.99 -10.62 15.33
CA PRO A 38 3.33 -11.93 15.86
C PRO A 38 3.95 -11.82 17.25
N LYS A 39 3.68 -12.81 18.12
CA LYS A 39 4.24 -12.85 19.48
C LYS A 39 5.74 -13.08 19.48
N GLU A 40 6.23 -13.82 18.50
CA GLU A 40 7.64 -14.12 18.33
C GLU A 40 8.41 -12.95 17.72
N ARG A 41 9.70 -12.84 18.07
CA ARG A 41 10.59 -11.84 17.47
C ARG A 41 10.80 -12.12 15.98
N PRO A 42 11.00 -11.09 15.13
CA PRO A 42 11.39 -11.28 13.73
C PRO A 42 12.63 -12.15 13.58
N ASN A 43 12.61 -13.06 12.62
CA ASN A 43 13.81 -13.79 12.19
C ASN A 43 14.71 -12.85 11.37
N LEU A 44 15.77 -12.35 12.00
CA LEU A 44 16.73 -11.47 11.35
C LEU A 44 17.85 -12.30 10.71
N GLN A 45 18.05 -12.10 9.41
CA GLN A 45 19.05 -12.85 8.65
C GLN A 45 19.92 -11.92 7.83
N ARG A 46 21.13 -12.40 7.52
CA ARG A 46 22.02 -11.74 6.57
C ARG A 46 21.39 -11.80 5.18
N PRO A 47 21.20 -10.65 4.50
CA PRO A 47 20.59 -10.67 3.19
C PRO A 47 21.59 -11.09 2.11
N ILE A 48 21.08 -11.65 1.02
CA ILE A 48 21.87 -11.91 -0.20
C ILE A 48 21.72 -10.72 -1.13
N GLY A 49 22.86 -10.12 -1.50
CA GLY A 49 22.88 -8.87 -2.26
C GLY A 49 22.88 -9.02 -3.76
N HIS A 50 23.13 -7.90 -4.42
CA HIS A 50 23.14 -7.78 -5.88
C HIS A 50 24.51 -8.10 -6.51
N HIS A 51 25.51 -8.48 -5.71
CA HIS A 51 26.89 -8.69 -6.16
C HIS A 51 27.03 -9.83 -7.19
N LYS A 52 26.14 -10.83 -7.14
CA LYS A 52 26.03 -11.87 -8.16
C LYS A 52 24.63 -12.45 -8.19
N TYR A 53 24.29 -13.09 -9.31
CA TYR A 53 23.10 -13.92 -9.40
C TYR A 53 23.38 -15.32 -8.86
N PHE A 54 22.50 -15.83 -8.01
CA PHE A 54 22.62 -17.15 -7.41
C PHE A 54 21.72 -18.14 -8.15
N SER A 55 22.22 -19.37 -8.35
CA SER A 55 21.52 -20.45 -9.07
C SER A 55 20.39 -21.08 -8.28
N ASP A 56 20.44 -21.03 -6.95
CA ASP A 56 19.40 -21.49 -6.02
C ASP A 56 18.37 -20.40 -5.68
N ARG A 57 18.30 -19.35 -6.52
CA ARG A 57 17.41 -18.20 -6.33
C ARG A 57 16.68 -17.83 -7.61
N LEU A 58 15.57 -17.14 -7.45
CA LEU A 58 14.67 -16.76 -8.52
C LEU A 58 14.93 -15.32 -8.99
N HIS A 59 14.82 -15.14 -10.30
CA HIS A 59 15.03 -13.86 -10.99
C HIS A 59 14.02 -13.71 -12.11
N GLY A 60 13.55 -12.50 -12.34
CA GLY A 60 12.63 -12.26 -13.44
C GLY A 60 11.87 -10.95 -13.34
N THR A 61 10.84 -10.86 -14.17
CA THR A 61 9.94 -9.72 -14.27
C THR A 61 8.51 -10.23 -14.24
N LEU A 62 7.73 -9.74 -13.29
CA LEU A 62 6.28 -9.90 -13.27
C LEU A 62 5.66 -8.79 -14.12
N TYR A 63 4.78 -9.15 -15.04
CA TYR A 63 3.96 -8.19 -15.80
C TYR A 63 2.57 -8.16 -15.18
N LEU A 64 2.16 -6.98 -14.71
CA LEU A 64 0.99 -6.81 -13.87
C LEU A 64 -0.07 -5.95 -14.57
N THR A 65 -1.31 -6.42 -14.50
CA THR A 65 -2.51 -5.63 -14.80
C THR A 65 -3.20 -5.28 -13.51
N LEU A 66 -3.30 -3.99 -13.19
CA LEU A 66 -4.03 -3.50 -12.03
C LEU A 66 -5.34 -2.88 -12.50
N LYS A 67 -6.46 -3.39 -11.98
CA LYS A 67 -7.80 -2.94 -12.32
C LYS A 67 -8.41 -2.18 -11.15
N VAL A 68 -8.85 -0.96 -11.39
CA VAL A 68 -9.49 -0.08 -10.41
C VAL A 68 -10.92 -0.56 -10.15
N GLN A 69 -11.24 -0.89 -8.90
CA GLN A 69 -12.58 -1.37 -8.50
C GLN A 69 -13.40 -0.27 -7.83
N THR A 70 -12.74 0.66 -7.13
CA THR A 70 -13.33 1.89 -6.62
C THR A 70 -12.45 3.06 -7.00
N SER A 71 -13.01 4.28 -7.13
CA SER A 71 -12.27 5.45 -7.62
C SER A 71 -10.92 5.61 -6.90
N LEU A 72 -9.88 5.93 -7.68
CA LEU A 72 -8.50 5.93 -7.20
C LEU A 72 -7.90 7.32 -7.39
N HIS A 73 -7.36 7.88 -6.31
CA HIS A 73 -6.56 9.10 -6.35
C HIS A 73 -5.19 8.86 -5.72
N VAL A 74 -4.12 9.09 -6.47
CA VAL A 74 -2.73 9.09 -5.97
C VAL A 74 -2.16 10.49 -6.14
N SER A 75 -2.11 11.23 -5.04
CA SER A 75 -1.80 12.66 -5.07
C SER A 75 -0.35 12.93 -5.48
N THR A 76 -0.15 13.98 -6.27
CA THR A 76 1.15 14.60 -6.56
C THR A 76 1.70 15.41 -5.38
N GLY A 77 0.86 15.72 -4.39
CA GLY A 77 1.20 16.62 -3.28
C GLY A 77 1.08 18.11 -3.62
N VAL A 78 0.71 18.44 -4.87
CA VAL A 78 0.52 19.81 -5.34
C VAL A 78 -0.94 20.04 -5.76
N VAL A 79 -1.34 21.31 -5.79
CA VAL A 79 -2.68 21.76 -6.17
C VAL A 79 -2.55 22.62 -7.43
N PHE A 80 -3.42 22.39 -8.40
CA PHE A 80 -3.46 23.11 -9.68
C PHE A 80 -4.76 23.89 -9.82
N MET A 81 -4.80 24.85 -10.75
CA MET A 81 -6.06 25.45 -11.16
C MET A 81 -6.86 24.43 -11.96
N GLY A 82 -8.19 24.41 -11.83
CA GLY A 82 -9.00 23.50 -12.65
C GLY A 82 -8.90 23.81 -14.15
N SER A 83 -8.64 25.07 -14.52
CA SER A 83 -8.33 25.45 -15.90
C SER A 83 -7.13 24.72 -16.48
N ASP A 84 -6.11 24.40 -15.67
CA ASP A 84 -4.88 23.73 -16.11
C ASP A 84 -5.13 22.28 -16.55
N ILE A 85 -6.26 21.72 -16.14
CA ILE A 85 -6.70 20.36 -16.50
C ILE A 85 -7.98 20.38 -17.35
N GLY A 86 -8.32 21.53 -17.94
CA GLY A 86 -9.47 21.67 -18.84
C GLY A 86 -10.83 21.75 -18.15
N ASN A 87 -10.90 22.09 -16.86
CA ASN A 87 -12.15 22.23 -16.10
C ASN A 87 -12.27 23.60 -15.41
N ASN A 88 -12.84 24.57 -16.13
CA ASN A 88 -13.04 25.95 -15.63
C ASN A 88 -14.08 26.08 -14.52
N ARG A 89 -14.85 25.02 -14.21
CA ARG A 89 -15.84 25.04 -13.11
C ARG A 89 -15.21 24.78 -11.75
N ILE A 90 -13.96 24.31 -11.73
CA ILE A 90 -13.24 23.96 -10.51
C ILE A 90 -12.12 24.98 -10.32
N PRO A 91 -12.09 25.73 -9.21
CA PRO A 91 -11.03 26.71 -9.00
C PRO A 91 -9.70 26.01 -8.76
N LEU A 92 -9.67 25.03 -7.83
CA LEU A 92 -8.46 24.31 -7.43
C LEU A 92 -8.72 22.81 -7.35
N ILE A 93 -7.74 22.02 -7.78
CA ILE A 93 -7.83 20.56 -7.79
C ILE A 93 -6.53 19.89 -7.36
N LYS A 94 -6.64 18.81 -6.59
CA LYS A 94 -5.50 17.91 -6.30
C LYS A 94 -5.31 16.94 -7.46
N THR A 95 -4.12 16.90 -8.03
CA THR A 95 -3.86 16.12 -9.24
C THR A 95 -3.21 14.76 -8.97
N MET A 96 -3.28 13.91 -9.98
CA MET A 96 -2.48 12.69 -10.12
C MET A 96 -1.35 12.95 -11.12
N VAL A 97 -0.30 12.13 -11.07
CA VAL A 97 0.75 12.20 -12.10
C VAL A 97 0.16 11.78 -13.43
N GLN A 98 0.48 12.54 -14.47
CA GLN A 98 0.20 12.21 -15.87
C GLN A 98 1.53 11.97 -16.60
N GLY A 99 1.54 10.99 -17.50
CA GLY A 99 2.64 10.79 -18.43
C GLY A 99 2.66 11.86 -19.53
N ILE A 100 3.69 11.79 -20.40
CA ILE A 100 3.79 12.65 -21.60
C ILE A 100 2.59 12.43 -22.53
N ASP A 101 2.02 11.22 -22.50
CA ASP A 101 0.82 10.81 -23.22
C ASP A 101 -0.49 11.30 -22.58
N GLN A 102 -0.43 12.16 -21.55
CA GLN A 102 -1.57 12.65 -20.78
C GLN A 102 -2.40 11.54 -20.10
N LYS A 103 -1.84 10.34 -19.97
CA LYS A 103 -2.47 9.24 -19.24
C LYS A 103 -2.08 9.28 -17.78
N LEU A 104 -3.01 8.90 -16.90
CA LEU A 104 -2.73 8.79 -15.47
C LEU A 104 -1.62 7.77 -15.20
N SER A 105 -0.82 8.03 -14.17
CA SER A 105 0.26 7.16 -13.73
C SER A 105 0.22 6.99 -12.21
N ILE A 106 0.46 5.77 -11.74
CA ILE A 106 0.70 5.47 -10.32
C ILE A 106 2.21 5.29 -10.15
N GLN A 107 2.81 6.04 -9.23
CA GLN A 107 4.25 5.95 -8.98
C GLN A 107 4.61 4.57 -8.41
N GLY A 108 5.71 3.99 -8.89
CA GLY A 108 6.22 2.69 -8.43
C GLY A 108 6.49 2.66 -6.93
N SER A 109 6.88 3.80 -6.34
CA SER A 109 7.07 3.96 -4.89
C SER A 109 5.77 3.80 -4.10
N SER A 110 4.62 4.24 -4.65
CA SER A 110 3.31 4.12 -4.02
C SER A 110 2.82 2.67 -4.02
N LEU A 111 3.04 1.95 -5.13
CA LEU A 111 2.78 0.51 -5.22
C LEU A 111 3.70 -0.29 -4.28
N LYS A 112 5.01 0.02 -4.30
CA LYS A 112 6.00 -0.60 -3.41
C LYS A 112 5.61 -0.44 -1.95
N GLY A 113 5.21 0.76 -1.52
CA GLY A 113 4.77 1.02 -0.14
C GLY A 113 3.52 0.24 0.25
N CYS A 114 2.52 0.19 -0.63
CA CYS A 114 1.28 -0.57 -0.40
C CYS A 114 1.54 -2.08 -0.31
N ILE A 115 2.34 -2.62 -1.21
CA ILE A 115 2.66 -4.06 -1.24
C ILE A 115 3.56 -4.41 -0.05
N ARG A 116 4.55 -3.57 0.28
CA ARG A 116 5.42 -3.75 1.45
C ARG A 116 4.63 -3.84 2.75
N SER A 117 3.63 -2.99 2.96
CA SER A 117 2.87 -3.00 4.22
C SER A 117 2.12 -4.31 4.43
N VAL A 118 1.48 -4.84 3.38
CA VAL A 118 0.79 -6.15 3.38
C VAL A 118 1.81 -7.27 3.60
N TYR A 119 2.95 -7.23 2.91
CA TYR A 119 4.03 -8.20 3.08
C TYR A 119 4.58 -8.20 4.52
N GLU A 120 4.82 -7.04 5.12
CA GLU A 120 5.30 -6.91 6.50
C GLU A 120 4.32 -7.51 7.52
N ALA A 121 3.02 -7.39 7.26
CA ALA A 121 1.98 -7.90 8.15
C ALA A 121 2.00 -9.43 8.24
N ILE A 122 2.31 -10.13 7.14
CA ILE A 122 2.18 -11.58 7.05
C ILE A 122 3.50 -12.35 7.17
N THR A 123 4.64 -11.67 7.41
CA THR A 123 5.98 -12.31 7.40
C THR A 123 6.80 -12.09 8.67
N ASN A 124 6.16 -11.81 9.82
CA ASN A 124 6.87 -11.51 11.07
C ASN A 124 7.98 -10.46 10.91
N SER A 125 7.70 -9.39 10.17
CA SER A 125 8.68 -8.35 9.88
C SER A 125 8.67 -7.21 10.92
N THR A 126 9.74 -6.42 10.92
CA THR A 126 9.80 -5.13 11.64
C THR A 126 9.00 -4.06 10.91
N LEU A 127 8.88 -2.86 11.50
CA LEU A 127 8.34 -1.68 10.84
C LEU A 127 9.46 -0.98 10.05
N ALA A 128 9.22 -0.66 8.77
CA ALA A 128 10.21 0.03 7.95
C ALA A 128 10.50 1.46 8.40
N VAL A 129 9.44 2.20 8.71
CA VAL A 129 9.48 3.63 9.02
C VAL A 129 8.65 3.85 10.27
N ILE A 130 9.21 4.60 11.22
CA ILE A 130 8.53 4.97 12.47
C ILE A 130 8.73 6.46 12.73
N THR A 131 7.77 7.07 13.43
CA THR A 131 7.95 8.41 14.00
C THR A 131 8.50 8.32 15.41
N ASN A 132 9.45 9.20 15.74
CA ASN A 132 10.04 9.25 17.09
C ASN A 132 8.99 9.55 18.18
N LYS A 133 7.88 10.21 17.83
CA LYS A 133 6.79 10.56 18.76
C LYS A 133 6.20 9.34 19.49
N TYR A 134 6.07 8.21 18.80
CA TYR A 134 5.44 7.00 19.35
C TYR A 134 6.46 5.88 19.64
N ARG A 135 7.75 6.17 19.59
CA ARG A 135 8.82 5.16 19.68
C ARG A 135 8.75 4.31 20.95
N SER A 136 8.42 4.92 22.08
CA SER A 136 8.31 4.22 23.38
C SER A 136 7.13 3.23 23.44
N GLN A 137 6.10 3.44 22.62
CA GLN A 137 4.91 2.59 22.55
C GLN A 137 5.11 1.40 21.58
N ILE A 138 6.16 1.43 20.76
CA ILE A 138 6.49 0.36 19.81
C ILE A 138 7.33 -0.71 20.53
N PRO A 139 6.97 -2.01 20.43
CA PRO A 139 7.82 -3.10 20.92
C PRO A 139 9.22 -3.02 20.30
N THR A 140 10.26 -3.25 21.10
CA THR A 140 11.65 -3.01 20.67
C THR A 140 12.05 -3.89 19.49
N GLU A 141 11.55 -5.11 19.44
CA GLU A 141 11.70 -6.08 18.36
C GLU A 141 10.97 -5.69 17.07
N ARG A 142 10.05 -4.72 17.10
CA ARG A 142 9.34 -4.20 15.93
C ARG A 142 9.94 -2.92 15.36
N LEU A 143 10.95 -2.35 16.01
CA LEU A 143 11.67 -1.19 15.51
C LEU A 143 12.40 -1.52 14.19
N PRO A 144 12.65 -0.52 13.32
CA PRO A 144 13.38 -0.74 12.08
C PRO A 144 14.73 -1.43 12.28
N CYS A 145 15.09 -2.32 11.34
CA CYS A 145 16.40 -2.99 11.34
C CYS A 145 17.51 -1.94 11.23
N ARG A 146 18.46 -1.97 12.18
CA ARG A 146 19.58 -1.01 12.24
C ARG A 146 20.85 -1.52 11.57
N ASN A 147 21.01 -2.84 11.51
CA ASN A 147 22.18 -3.49 10.94
C ASN A 147 21.78 -4.12 9.59
N LYS A 148 22.47 -3.72 8.52
CA LYS A 148 22.24 -4.25 7.16
C LYS A 148 22.50 -5.75 7.02
N GLU A 149 23.27 -6.34 7.94
CA GLU A 149 23.54 -7.78 7.99
C GLU A 149 22.50 -8.56 8.82
N GLN A 150 21.51 -7.88 9.40
CA GLN A 150 20.45 -8.48 10.23
C GLN A 150 19.09 -7.90 9.86
N LEU A 151 18.54 -8.38 8.74
CA LEU A 151 17.30 -7.87 8.18
C LEU A 151 16.15 -8.87 8.37
N CYS A 152 14.98 -8.33 8.71
CA CYS A 152 13.74 -9.11 8.73
C CYS A 152 13.29 -9.45 7.29
N PRO A 153 12.36 -10.41 7.10
CA PRO A 153 11.95 -10.87 5.78
C PRO A 153 11.59 -9.74 4.80
N ALA A 154 10.72 -8.80 5.20
CA ALA A 154 10.34 -7.69 4.34
C ALA A 154 11.51 -6.74 4.03
N SER A 155 12.40 -6.49 5.00
CA SER A 155 13.56 -5.61 4.80
C SER A 155 14.55 -6.17 3.80
N ARG A 156 14.75 -7.49 3.75
CA ARG A 156 15.60 -8.14 2.73
C ARG A 156 15.09 -7.88 1.33
N VAL A 157 13.77 -8.04 1.14
CA VAL A 157 13.13 -8.02 -0.17
C VAL A 157 12.83 -6.59 -0.64
N PHE A 158 12.35 -5.71 0.25
CA PHE A 158 11.95 -4.33 -0.11
C PHE A 158 13.03 -3.28 0.14
N GLY A 159 14.07 -3.60 0.90
CA GLY A 159 15.13 -2.66 1.28
C GLY A 159 15.03 -2.17 2.72
N ALA A 160 16.15 -1.69 3.25
CA ALA A 160 16.27 -1.03 4.54
C ALA A 160 17.31 0.10 4.45
N LEU A 161 17.55 0.82 5.55
CA LEU A 161 18.68 1.75 5.60
C LEU A 161 19.97 0.99 5.28
N ASP A 162 20.80 1.54 4.38
CA ASP A 162 22.03 0.93 3.87
C ASP A 162 21.86 -0.44 3.18
N TRP A 163 20.64 -0.78 2.76
CA TRP A 163 20.34 -2.01 2.03
C TRP A 163 19.39 -1.79 0.85
N GLN A 164 19.87 -2.06 -0.36
CA GLN A 164 19.03 -2.05 -1.55
C GLN A 164 18.21 -3.34 -1.66
N GLY A 165 16.89 -3.18 -1.63
CA GLY A 165 15.95 -4.30 -1.79
C GLY A 165 16.13 -5.07 -3.09
N LEU A 166 15.58 -6.28 -3.11
CA LEU A 166 15.61 -7.22 -4.23
C LEU A 166 14.48 -6.99 -5.25
N LEU A 167 13.51 -6.14 -4.90
CA LEU A 167 12.41 -5.73 -5.76
C LEU A 167 12.57 -4.31 -6.30
N ASP A 168 12.30 -4.18 -7.60
CA ASP A 168 12.23 -2.92 -8.32
C ASP A 168 10.84 -2.75 -8.96
N PHE A 169 10.24 -1.58 -8.76
CA PHE A 169 8.85 -1.28 -9.11
C PHE A 169 8.83 -0.15 -10.14
N SER A 170 8.38 -0.46 -11.36
CA SER A 170 8.12 0.56 -12.37
C SER A 170 6.81 1.30 -12.05
N ASP A 171 6.72 2.55 -12.51
CA ASP A 171 5.45 3.29 -12.51
C ASP A 171 4.40 2.53 -13.32
N ALA A 172 3.18 2.45 -12.79
CA ALA A 172 2.06 1.87 -13.53
C ALA A 172 1.40 2.93 -14.40
N LYS A 173 1.29 2.64 -15.69
CA LYS A 173 0.70 3.54 -16.69
C LYS A 173 -0.72 3.12 -16.97
N CYS A 174 -1.64 4.08 -16.99
CA CYS A 174 -3.03 3.80 -17.33
C CYS A 174 -3.14 3.50 -18.83
N GLU A 175 -3.94 2.52 -19.21
CA GLU A 175 -4.26 2.28 -20.62
C GLU A 175 -5.34 3.24 -21.10
N ASN A 176 -6.30 3.56 -20.23
CA ASN A 176 -7.40 4.49 -20.49
C ASN A 176 -6.90 5.91 -20.72
N MET A 177 -7.54 6.61 -21.66
CA MET A 177 -7.35 8.04 -21.87
C MET A 177 -8.23 8.84 -20.92
N GLY A 178 -7.69 9.96 -20.44
CA GLY A 178 -8.42 10.91 -19.59
C GLY A 178 -8.54 10.46 -18.14
N PHE A 179 -9.36 11.21 -17.40
CA PHE A 179 -9.59 11.04 -15.98
C PHE A 179 -10.98 11.59 -15.63
N SER A 180 -11.44 11.30 -14.41
CA SER A 180 -12.62 11.94 -13.85
C SER A 180 -12.22 12.90 -12.73
N THR A 181 -13.07 13.89 -12.47
CA THR A 181 -12.99 14.67 -11.24
C THR A 181 -13.92 14.05 -10.21
N GLY A 182 -13.39 13.71 -9.04
CA GLY A 182 -14.17 13.32 -7.86
C GLY A 182 -14.13 14.38 -6.79
N PHE A 183 -15.04 14.30 -5.83
CA PHE A 183 -15.12 15.25 -4.72
C PHE A 183 -15.02 14.53 -3.37
N MET A 184 -13.80 14.46 -2.85
CA MET A 184 -13.47 13.75 -1.62
C MET A 184 -13.92 14.57 -0.39
N PRO A 185 -14.68 14.00 0.58
CA PRO A 185 -14.89 14.67 1.87
C PRO A 185 -13.57 15.05 2.56
N SER A 186 -13.63 16.07 3.41
CA SER A 186 -12.53 16.34 4.34
C SER A 186 -12.34 15.12 5.26
N LEU A 187 -11.11 14.62 5.34
CA LEU A 187 -10.74 13.49 6.18
C LEU A 187 -10.06 13.99 7.46
N TYR A 188 -10.47 13.50 8.62
CA TYR A 188 -9.86 13.83 9.89
C TYR A 188 -8.48 13.20 10.01
N ARG A 189 -7.58 13.91 10.70
CA ARG A 189 -6.30 13.36 11.12
C ARG A 189 -6.53 12.08 11.94
N PRO A 190 -5.62 11.09 11.86
CA PRO A 190 -5.52 10.07 12.90
C PRO A 190 -5.36 10.74 14.27
N ARG A 191 -6.12 10.27 15.27
CA ARG A 191 -6.07 10.78 16.65
C ARG A 191 -5.62 9.71 17.64
N PRO A 192 -4.36 9.21 17.52
CA PRO A 192 -3.84 8.21 18.44
C PRO A 192 -3.72 8.73 19.88
N ASP A 193 -3.73 10.05 20.06
CA ASP A 193 -3.77 10.78 21.33
C ASP A 193 -5.17 10.80 21.99
N GLU A 194 -6.24 10.57 21.21
CA GLU A 194 -7.63 10.66 21.68
C GLU A 194 -8.38 9.32 21.59
N SER A 195 -7.74 8.27 21.07
CA SER A 195 -8.40 7.00 20.77
C SER A 195 -7.61 5.80 21.27
N ASN A 196 -8.25 5.02 22.14
CA ASN A 196 -7.72 3.76 22.67
C ASN A 196 -7.59 2.67 21.59
N ALA A 197 -8.12 2.88 20.38
CA ALA A 197 -8.02 1.90 19.29
C ALA A 197 -6.57 1.73 18.78
N TYR A 198 -5.71 2.74 18.94
CA TYR A 198 -4.33 2.68 18.46
C TYR A 198 -3.36 2.04 19.46
N LEU A 199 -3.75 1.97 20.75
CA LEU A 199 -2.90 1.50 21.83
C LEU A 199 -3.61 0.46 22.69
N ILE A 200 -3.08 -0.75 22.73
CA ILE A 200 -3.52 -1.82 23.61
C ILE A 200 -2.51 -1.92 24.75
N GLN A 201 -2.96 -1.69 25.99
CA GLN A 201 -2.09 -1.72 27.18
C GLN A 201 -0.84 -0.82 27.04
N GLY A 202 -1.00 0.36 26.44
CA GLY A 202 0.08 1.33 26.22
C GLY A 202 1.05 0.98 25.08
N ARG A 203 0.83 -0.12 24.35
CA ARG A 203 1.60 -0.52 23.18
C ARG A 203 0.79 -0.37 21.90
N VAL A 204 1.44 -0.14 20.77
CA VAL A 204 0.78 -0.05 19.46
C VAL A 204 -0.04 -1.32 19.17
N ALA A 205 -1.29 -1.13 18.74
CA ALA A 205 -2.25 -2.22 18.53
C ALA A 205 -1.87 -3.17 17.38
N GLY A 206 -1.14 -2.67 16.38
CA GLY A 206 -0.76 -3.45 15.21
C GLY A 206 -0.53 -2.60 13.97
N ARG A 207 -0.61 -3.23 12.81
CA ARG A 207 -0.58 -2.58 11.50
C ARG A 207 -2.00 -2.26 11.03
N LYS A 208 -2.30 -0.98 10.87
CA LYS A 208 -3.61 -0.49 10.44
C LYS A 208 -3.83 -0.69 8.94
N PHE A 209 -4.92 -1.35 8.57
CA PHE A 209 -5.37 -1.49 7.18
C PHE A 209 -6.82 -1.01 7.03
N TYR A 210 -7.13 -0.36 5.91
CA TYR A 210 -8.48 0.09 5.60
C TYR A 210 -9.23 -0.99 4.83
N TYR A 211 -10.53 -1.12 5.08
CA TYR A 211 -11.37 -2.08 4.40
C TYR A 211 -11.50 -1.81 2.90
N ASN A 212 -11.61 -2.88 2.12
CA ASN A 212 -12.18 -2.79 0.77
C ASN A 212 -13.71 -2.64 0.89
N THR A 213 -14.28 -1.80 0.03
CA THR A 213 -15.72 -1.48 0.03
C THR A 213 -16.26 -1.59 -1.40
N ILE A 214 -17.58 -1.71 -1.54
CA ILE A 214 -18.22 -1.88 -2.85
C ILE A 214 -18.18 -0.60 -3.71
N ARG A 215 -17.98 0.56 -3.08
CA ARG A 215 -17.90 1.87 -3.71
C ARG A 215 -17.06 2.84 -2.89
N ALA A 216 -16.76 3.98 -3.50
CA ALA A 216 -16.21 5.15 -2.84
C ALA A 216 -17.28 6.24 -2.66
N ILE A 217 -17.18 7.03 -1.60
CA ILE A 217 -18.09 8.15 -1.36
C ILE A 217 -17.60 9.38 -2.12
N ASP A 218 -18.51 10.01 -2.84
CA ASP A 218 -18.32 11.32 -3.46
C ASP A 218 -19.31 12.31 -2.82
N LYS A 219 -18.81 13.44 -2.32
CA LYS A 219 -19.61 14.48 -1.64
C LYS A 219 -20.24 15.48 -2.61
N GLY A 220 -19.93 15.37 -3.91
CA GLY A 220 -20.30 16.34 -4.92
C GLY A 220 -19.55 17.67 -4.80
N GLN A 221 -19.70 18.49 -5.83
CA GLN A 221 -18.95 19.74 -6.00
C GLN A 221 -19.14 20.74 -4.86
N ASN A 222 -20.32 20.77 -4.24
CA ASN A 222 -20.66 21.76 -3.21
C ASN A 222 -20.06 21.44 -1.83
N SER A 223 -19.63 20.19 -1.58
CA SER A 223 -19.24 19.74 -0.24
C SER A 223 -17.92 18.95 -0.18
N GLY A 224 -17.32 18.65 -1.33
CA GLY A 224 -16.10 17.85 -1.40
C GLY A 224 -14.89 18.61 -1.96
N ILE A 225 -13.72 18.16 -1.55
CA ILE A 225 -12.42 18.62 -2.05
C ILE A 225 -12.23 18.01 -3.46
N PRO A 226 -12.08 18.83 -4.51
CA PRO A 226 -11.88 18.32 -5.86
C PRO A 226 -10.57 17.55 -5.99
N VAL A 227 -10.65 16.34 -6.54
CA VAL A 227 -9.51 15.47 -6.82
C VAL A 227 -9.60 14.93 -8.23
N GLN A 228 -8.47 14.90 -8.93
CA GLN A 228 -8.32 14.13 -10.16
C GLN A 228 -8.25 12.64 -9.81
N GLN A 229 -9.06 11.79 -10.44
CA GLN A 229 -9.11 10.38 -10.09
C GLN A 229 -9.26 9.47 -11.31
N ALA A 230 -8.71 8.26 -11.19
CA ALA A 230 -9.04 7.17 -12.10
C ALA A 230 -10.43 6.62 -11.74
N GLY A 231 -11.25 6.42 -12.78
CA GLY A 231 -12.58 5.84 -12.64
C GLY A 231 -12.54 4.35 -12.34
N ARG A 232 -13.70 3.79 -11.98
CA ARG A 232 -13.88 2.33 -11.89
C ARG A 232 -13.60 1.70 -13.27
N GLU A 233 -13.09 0.48 -13.25
CA GLU A 233 -12.65 -0.31 -14.42
C GLU A 233 -11.41 0.22 -15.15
N TYR A 234 -10.81 1.34 -14.72
CA TYR A 234 -9.55 1.81 -15.31
C TYR A 234 -8.46 0.75 -15.12
N ILE A 235 -7.69 0.55 -16.17
CA ILE A 235 -6.61 -0.44 -16.22
C ILE A 235 -5.26 0.26 -16.18
N PHE A 236 -4.39 -0.22 -15.31
CA PHE A 236 -3.00 0.20 -15.22
C PHE A 236 -2.09 -0.99 -15.48
N LYS A 237 -1.10 -0.82 -16.36
CA LYS A 237 -0.06 -1.81 -16.63
C LYS A 237 1.24 -1.40 -15.97
N THR A 238 1.93 -2.36 -15.37
CA THR A 238 3.30 -2.15 -14.87
C THR A 238 4.10 -3.45 -14.92
N LYS A 239 5.39 -3.32 -14.60
CA LYS A 239 6.29 -4.44 -14.38
C LYS A 239 7.00 -4.32 -13.04
N LEU A 240 7.26 -5.46 -12.42
CA LEU A 240 8.00 -5.60 -11.18
C LEU A 240 9.18 -6.53 -11.44
N ASN A 241 10.40 -6.02 -11.28
CA ASN A 241 11.61 -6.82 -11.43
C ASN A 241 12.02 -7.39 -10.07
N PHE A 242 12.43 -8.65 -10.05
CA PHE A 242 12.94 -9.30 -8.86
C PHE A 242 14.25 -10.02 -9.16
N LYS A 243 15.15 -10.02 -8.18
CA LYS A 243 16.47 -10.63 -8.27
C LYS A 243 16.76 -11.40 -7.01
N ASN A 244 17.43 -12.55 -7.11
CA ASN A 244 17.90 -13.32 -5.97
C ASN A 244 16.82 -13.66 -4.91
N LEU A 245 15.54 -13.77 -5.29
CA LEU A 245 14.49 -14.12 -4.33
C LEU A 245 14.53 -15.60 -3.99
N LEU A 246 14.25 -15.92 -2.73
CA LEU A 246 13.85 -17.27 -2.35
C LEU A 246 12.47 -17.64 -2.94
N PRO A 247 12.20 -18.93 -3.17
CA PRO A 247 10.87 -19.43 -3.52
C PRO A 247 9.75 -18.90 -2.62
N GLU A 248 9.94 -18.98 -1.31
CA GLU A 248 9.00 -18.47 -0.30
C GLU A 248 8.82 -16.95 -0.34
N GLU A 249 9.86 -16.18 -0.69
CA GLU A 249 9.78 -14.72 -0.77
C GLU A 249 8.95 -14.27 -1.97
N LEU A 250 9.15 -14.93 -3.12
CA LEU A 250 8.30 -14.73 -4.30
C LEU A 250 6.87 -15.20 -4.02
N GLY A 251 6.69 -16.37 -3.39
CA GLY A 251 5.38 -16.88 -3.01
C GLY A 251 4.59 -15.92 -2.13
N THR A 252 5.22 -15.30 -1.13
CA THR A 252 4.58 -14.27 -0.32
C THR A 252 4.18 -13.05 -1.16
N LEU A 253 5.03 -12.60 -2.10
CA LEU A 253 4.69 -11.51 -2.99
C LEU A 253 3.45 -11.84 -3.85
N LEU A 254 3.34 -13.08 -4.35
CA LEU A 254 2.17 -13.54 -5.10
C LEU A 254 0.89 -13.53 -4.25
N ILE A 255 0.96 -13.96 -3.00
CA ILE A 255 -0.17 -13.89 -2.05
C ILE A 255 -0.59 -12.41 -1.84
N VAL A 256 0.37 -11.52 -1.61
CA VAL A 256 0.11 -10.07 -1.43
C VAL A 256 -0.56 -9.44 -2.65
N LEU A 257 -0.19 -9.90 -3.85
CA LEU A 257 -0.79 -9.48 -5.11
C LEU A 257 -2.17 -10.14 -5.37
N GLY A 258 -2.71 -10.92 -4.43
CA GLY A 258 -4.04 -11.53 -4.54
C GLY A 258 -4.10 -12.74 -5.48
N GLN A 259 -2.97 -13.41 -5.75
CA GLN A 259 -2.91 -14.55 -6.67
C GLN A 259 -3.21 -15.90 -6.00
N ASP A 260 -3.48 -15.90 -4.69
CA ASP A 260 -3.84 -17.11 -3.95
C ASP A 260 -5.36 -17.20 -3.77
N SER A 261 -5.96 -18.27 -4.28
CA SER A 261 -7.40 -18.52 -4.15
C SER A 261 -7.84 -18.73 -2.71
N LYS A 262 -6.94 -19.14 -1.80
CA LYS A 262 -7.24 -19.26 -0.37
C LYS A 262 -7.27 -17.90 0.33
N CYS A 263 -6.61 -16.89 -0.24
CA CYS A 263 -6.52 -15.54 0.30
C CYS A 263 -6.92 -14.49 -0.76
N PRO A 264 -8.21 -14.42 -1.13
CA PRO A 264 -8.68 -13.46 -2.13
C PRO A 264 -8.72 -12.06 -1.52
N ILE A 265 -7.71 -11.26 -1.84
CA ILE A 265 -7.53 -9.88 -1.36
C ILE A 265 -7.32 -8.92 -2.52
N ALA A 266 -7.66 -7.65 -2.29
CA ALA A 266 -7.33 -6.56 -3.20
C ALA A 266 -6.49 -5.49 -2.48
N LEU A 267 -5.62 -4.81 -3.22
CA LEU A 267 -4.79 -3.73 -2.70
C LEU A 267 -5.64 -2.48 -2.40
N LYS A 268 -5.22 -1.71 -1.39
CA LYS A 268 -5.82 -0.42 -1.03
C LYS A 268 -4.81 0.72 -1.22
N VAL A 269 -4.81 1.32 -2.41
CA VAL A 269 -3.78 2.25 -2.92
C VAL A 269 -4.28 3.70 -2.85
N GLY A 270 -3.36 4.66 -2.65
CA GLY A 270 -3.68 6.09 -2.75
C GLY A 270 -4.39 6.72 -1.54
N GLY A 271 -5.01 7.88 -1.78
CA GLY A 271 -5.79 8.65 -0.82
C GLY A 271 -7.25 8.18 -0.72
N GLY A 272 -8.02 8.77 0.21
CA GLY A 272 -9.46 8.47 0.32
C GLY A 272 -9.79 7.06 0.83
N LYS A 273 -8.84 6.33 1.42
CA LYS A 273 -9.09 4.97 1.94
C LYS A 273 -10.26 4.89 2.95
N PRO A 274 -10.44 5.83 3.91
CA PRO A 274 -11.55 5.78 4.87
C PRO A 274 -12.94 5.81 4.23
N ILE A 275 -13.05 6.35 3.02
CA ILE A 275 -14.32 6.55 2.30
C ILE A 275 -14.49 5.56 1.15
N GLY A 276 -13.65 4.53 1.11
CA GLY A 276 -13.76 3.45 0.14
C GLY A 276 -12.93 3.59 -1.14
N MET A 277 -12.20 4.70 -1.35
CA MET A 277 -11.36 4.87 -2.54
C MET A 277 -10.17 3.90 -2.58
N GLY A 278 -9.72 3.60 -3.80
CA GLY A 278 -8.42 2.98 -4.05
C GLY A 278 -8.35 1.46 -3.94
N THR A 279 -9.48 0.77 -4.01
CA THR A 279 -9.48 -0.70 -4.13
C THR A 279 -9.05 -1.09 -5.54
N MET A 280 -7.99 -1.91 -5.63
CA MET A 280 -7.42 -2.37 -6.89
C MET A 280 -7.15 -3.88 -6.85
N THR A 281 -7.64 -4.61 -7.83
CA THR A 281 -7.28 -6.02 -8.06
C THR A 281 -6.07 -6.08 -8.97
N VAL A 282 -5.22 -7.09 -8.76
CA VAL A 282 -4.03 -7.32 -9.60
C VAL A 282 -4.16 -8.66 -10.31
N ASN A 283 -3.81 -8.69 -11.58
CA ASN A 283 -3.57 -9.90 -12.35
C ASN A 283 -2.09 -9.96 -12.75
N ILE A 284 -1.50 -11.15 -12.70
CA ILE A 284 -0.19 -11.41 -13.28
C ILE A 284 -0.41 -11.98 -14.68
N ASP A 285 -0.12 -11.19 -15.70
CA ASP A 285 -0.34 -11.59 -17.10
C ASP A 285 0.70 -12.64 -17.52
N LYS A 286 1.95 -12.41 -17.14
CA LYS A 286 3.10 -13.28 -17.43
C LYS A 286 4.26 -13.06 -16.48
N ILE A 287 5.14 -14.05 -16.41
CA ILE A 287 6.44 -13.94 -15.73
C ILE A 287 7.55 -14.22 -16.74
N ALA A 288 8.34 -13.20 -17.05
CA ALA A 288 9.57 -13.40 -17.82
C ALA A 288 10.71 -13.78 -16.87
N ARG A 289 11.27 -14.97 -17.04
CA ARG A 289 12.38 -15.51 -16.26
C ARG A 289 13.39 -16.13 -17.21
N SER A 290 14.69 -15.98 -16.93
CA SER A 290 15.68 -16.67 -17.75
C SER A 290 16.07 -18.01 -17.17
N GLN A 291 15.98 -19.07 -17.97
CA GLN A 291 16.46 -20.39 -17.55
C GLN A 291 17.98 -20.40 -17.32
N SER A 292 18.72 -19.57 -18.06
CA SER A 292 20.15 -19.37 -17.86
C SER A 292 20.49 -17.90 -18.02
N LEU A 293 20.82 -17.25 -16.90
CA LEU A 293 21.27 -15.87 -16.91
C LEU A 293 22.56 -15.70 -17.71
N GLN A 294 23.45 -16.70 -17.72
CA GLN A 294 24.64 -16.68 -18.55
C GLN A 294 24.27 -16.56 -20.03
N LYS A 295 23.36 -17.42 -20.53
CA LYS A 295 22.88 -17.36 -21.92
C LYS A 295 22.22 -16.01 -22.24
N ARG A 296 21.42 -15.48 -21.31
CA ARG A 296 20.78 -14.16 -21.45
C ARG A 296 21.78 -13.02 -21.61
N TYR A 297 22.92 -13.07 -20.90
CA TYR A 297 23.94 -12.02 -20.97
C TYR A 297 25.08 -12.33 -21.95
N SER A 298 25.08 -13.49 -22.60
CA SER A 298 26.08 -13.87 -23.61
C SER A 298 25.58 -13.77 -25.05
N ALA A 299 24.35 -13.28 -25.29
CA ALA A 299 23.75 -13.15 -26.61
C ALA A 299 23.00 -11.82 -26.74
N TYR A 300 23.03 -11.23 -27.95
CA TYR A 300 22.28 -10.01 -28.27
C TYR A 300 20.80 -10.29 -28.62
N GLN A 301 20.49 -11.51 -29.09
CA GLN A 301 19.13 -11.94 -29.38
C GLN A 301 18.58 -12.75 -28.20
N LEU A 302 17.47 -12.28 -27.63
CA LEU A 302 16.76 -12.95 -26.56
C LEU A 302 15.75 -13.93 -27.17
N ASN A 303 15.80 -15.20 -26.80
CA ASN A 303 14.80 -16.17 -27.23
C ASN A 303 13.46 -15.96 -26.47
N GLU A 304 12.34 -16.15 -27.16
CA GLU A 304 10.96 -16.01 -26.63
C GLU A 304 10.61 -17.04 -25.53
N PHE A 305 11.42 -18.09 -25.32
CA PHE A 305 11.14 -19.23 -24.43
C PHE A 305 11.23 -18.95 -22.91
N ASP A 306 11.46 -17.70 -22.53
CA ASP A 306 11.67 -17.28 -21.15
C ASP A 306 10.39 -16.75 -20.46
N GLU A 307 9.23 -16.83 -21.13
CA GLU A 307 7.96 -16.33 -20.59
C GLU A 307 7.05 -17.46 -20.11
N LEU A 308 6.65 -17.39 -18.84
CA LEU A 308 5.58 -18.24 -18.29
C LEU A 308 4.23 -17.56 -18.48
N MET A 309 3.30 -18.29 -19.09
CA MET A 309 1.91 -17.90 -19.32
C MET A 309 0.98 -19.09 -19.10
N GLY A 310 -0.33 -18.83 -19.03
CA GLY A 310 -1.37 -19.89 -18.94
C GLY A 310 -1.14 -20.86 -17.78
N ASP A 311 -1.32 -22.15 -18.04
CA ASP A 311 -1.22 -23.20 -17.01
C ASP A 311 0.18 -23.30 -16.39
N ALA A 312 1.24 -23.10 -17.19
CA ALA A 312 2.61 -23.13 -16.69
C ALA A 312 2.87 -22.00 -15.68
N LEU A 313 2.29 -20.82 -15.92
CA LEU A 313 2.32 -19.72 -14.97
C LEU A 313 1.58 -20.08 -13.68
N GLN A 314 0.38 -20.64 -13.79
CA GLN A 314 -0.42 -21.02 -12.62
C GLN A 314 0.30 -22.06 -11.75
N GLN A 315 0.82 -23.13 -12.36
CA GLN A 315 1.59 -24.17 -11.65
C GLN A 315 2.83 -23.60 -10.97
N PHE A 316 3.56 -22.71 -11.64
CA PHE A 316 4.71 -22.04 -11.07
C PHE A 316 4.31 -21.19 -9.85
N MET A 317 3.27 -20.36 -9.97
CA MET A 317 2.78 -19.52 -8.87
C MET A 317 2.35 -20.38 -7.68
N GLN A 318 1.57 -21.44 -7.89
CA GLN A 318 1.13 -22.35 -6.83
C GLN A 318 2.30 -23.01 -6.09
N THR A 319 3.36 -23.36 -6.81
CA THR A 319 4.57 -23.93 -6.22
C THR A 319 5.25 -22.93 -5.26
N GLN A 320 5.37 -21.66 -5.67
CA GLN A 320 5.98 -20.63 -4.82
C GLN A 320 5.09 -20.27 -3.63
N ILE A 321 3.78 -20.15 -3.85
CA ILE A 321 2.78 -19.88 -2.80
C ILE A 321 2.84 -20.98 -1.73
N LYS A 322 2.95 -22.26 -2.13
CA LYS A 322 3.13 -23.37 -1.18
C LYS A 322 4.40 -23.21 -0.34
N ALA A 323 5.52 -22.83 -0.96
CA ALA A 323 6.77 -22.58 -0.24
C ALA A 323 6.63 -21.45 0.79
N ALA A 324 5.89 -20.37 0.45
CA ALA A 324 5.60 -19.27 1.36
C ALA A 324 4.83 -19.72 2.60
N TYR A 325 3.77 -20.50 2.42
CA TYR A 325 2.99 -21.07 3.54
C TYR A 325 3.82 -21.95 4.46
N SER A 326 4.76 -22.71 3.91
CA SER A 326 5.60 -23.61 4.71
C SER A 326 6.70 -22.91 5.51
N ARG A 327 7.16 -21.72 5.09
CA ARG A 327 8.39 -21.12 5.64
C ARG A 327 8.29 -19.69 6.15
N LEU A 328 7.38 -18.88 5.60
CA LEU A 328 7.42 -17.43 5.81
C LEU A 328 6.10 -16.84 6.32
N ILE A 329 4.97 -17.38 5.88
CA ILE A 329 3.64 -16.86 6.23
C ILE A 329 3.34 -17.07 7.71
N GLN A 330 2.86 -16.00 8.33
CA GLN A 330 2.28 -16.02 9.67
C GLN A 330 0.77 -16.19 9.55
N GLN A 331 0.28 -17.42 9.73
CA GLN A 331 -1.12 -17.78 9.46
C GLN A 331 -2.14 -16.89 10.23
N PRO A 332 -1.99 -16.63 11.55
CA PRO A 332 -2.94 -15.78 12.26
C PRO A 332 -3.03 -14.35 11.68
N GLN A 333 -1.89 -13.76 11.32
CA GLN A 333 -1.85 -12.42 10.73
C GLN A 333 -2.38 -12.41 9.29
N LEU A 334 -2.20 -13.50 8.53
CA LEU A 334 -2.80 -13.63 7.22
C LEU A 334 -4.32 -13.69 7.31
N ASP A 335 -4.88 -14.39 8.29
CA ASP A 335 -6.33 -14.50 8.50
C ASP A 335 -6.94 -13.16 8.93
N GLU A 336 -6.29 -12.44 9.86
CA GLU A 336 -6.66 -11.07 10.22
C GLU A 336 -6.62 -10.14 9.00
N LEU A 337 -5.53 -10.17 8.23
CA LEU A 337 -5.36 -9.31 7.05
C LEU A 337 -6.38 -9.63 5.96
N LYS A 338 -6.66 -10.92 5.73
CA LYS A 338 -7.71 -11.40 4.83
C LYS A 338 -9.06 -10.86 5.25
N ALA A 339 -9.38 -10.86 6.55
CA ALA A 339 -10.63 -10.27 7.03
C ALA A 339 -10.74 -8.79 6.66
N VAL A 340 -9.64 -8.02 6.65
CA VAL A 340 -9.65 -6.59 6.29
C VAL A 340 -9.68 -6.35 4.78
N LEU A 341 -8.77 -6.99 4.04
CA LEU A 341 -8.55 -6.74 2.62
C LEU A 341 -9.30 -7.68 1.68
N ARG A 342 -10.18 -8.54 2.20
CA ARG A 342 -11.05 -9.45 1.42
C ARG A 342 -11.62 -8.76 0.19
N TYR A 343 -11.52 -9.43 -0.95
CA TYR A 343 -12.17 -9.00 -2.17
C TYR A 343 -12.68 -10.21 -2.98
N PRO A 344 -13.89 -10.18 -3.56
CA PRO A 344 -14.91 -9.12 -3.50
C PRO A 344 -15.34 -8.80 -2.07
N SER A 345 -15.63 -7.52 -1.82
CA SER A 345 -16.15 -7.04 -0.55
C SER A 345 -17.64 -6.78 -0.69
N ASP A 346 -18.36 -6.94 0.41
CA ASP A 346 -19.77 -6.62 0.63
C ASP A 346 -19.94 -5.37 1.53
N ARG A 347 -18.82 -4.77 1.96
CA ARG A 347 -18.84 -3.63 2.89
C ARG A 347 -19.21 -2.34 2.18
N GLU A 348 -20.12 -1.58 2.77
CA GLU A 348 -20.32 -0.17 2.47
C GLU A 348 -19.24 0.68 3.15
N PRO A 349 -18.77 1.77 2.52
CA PRO A 349 -18.03 2.78 3.24
C PRO A 349 -18.92 3.35 4.36
N PRO A 350 -18.38 3.62 5.57
CA PRO A 350 -19.18 4.12 6.68
C PRO A 350 -19.85 5.43 6.29
N SER A 351 -21.00 5.77 6.88
CA SER A 351 -21.65 7.08 6.73
C SER A 351 -21.20 8.02 7.85
N GLY A 352 -20.87 9.28 7.54
CA GLY A 352 -20.65 10.33 8.55
C GLY A 352 -19.33 11.07 8.46
N MET A 353 -18.69 11.29 9.61
CA MET A 353 -17.49 12.12 9.78
C MET A 353 -16.22 11.32 9.47
N TYR A 354 -15.54 11.65 8.37
CA TYR A 354 -14.35 10.95 7.85
C TYR A 354 -13.06 11.63 8.23
#